data_AF-A0A7H1ML90-F1
#
_entry.id   AF-A0A7H1ML90-F1
#
_cell.length_a   1.000
_cell.length_b   1.000
_cell.length_c   1.000
_cell.angle_alpha   90.00
_cell.angle_beta   90.00
_cell.angle_gamma   90.00
#
_symmetry.space_group_name_H-M   'P 1'
#
loop_
_entity.id
_entity.type
_entity.pdbx_description
1 polymer ?
#
loop_
_entity_poly.entity_id
_entity_poly.type
_entity_poly.pdbx_seq_one_letter_code
_entity_poly.pdbx_strand_id
1 'polypeptide(L)'
;MKIEEAEKEETKIKDNDITLADILNKLTNENIVNDTEYSEKIFNIEEGCKDENGNLKSYFSWKDDADNKNDHMYTQKFHLKNYIEDKLNNGYSATEKFNTKCFGRIKNCALRIYIMEIVYDMSPEYLGAYNKIINEYYGNSNRNNRKKPKFIFDK
;
A
#
# COMPACT_ATOMS: atom_id res chain seq x y z
N MET A 1 10.37 10.39 -16.85
CA MET A 1 9.23 11.18 -16.35
C MET A 1 9.71 12.59 -16.06
N LYS A 2 9.00 13.61 -16.54
CA LYS A 2 9.30 15.01 -16.23
C LYS A 2 8.79 15.33 -14.82
N ILE A 3 9.44 16.28 -14.13
CA ILE A 3 9.06 16.68 -12.77
C ILE A 3 7.58 17.11 -12.72
N GLU A 4 7.15 17.90 -13.71
CA GLU A 4 5.76 18.37 -13.84
C GLU A 4 4.73 17.23 -13.96
N GLU A 5 5.08 16.10 -14.57
CA GLU A 5 4.20 14.92 -14.68
C GLU A 5 4.08 14.21 -13.34
N ALA A 6 5.19 14.11 -12.59
CA ALA A 6 5.21 13.54 -11.26
C ALA A 6 4.38 14.37 -10.28
N GLU A 7 4.49 15.70 -10.34
CA GLU A 7 3.73 16.61 -9.50
C GLU A 7 2.22 16.53 -9.77
N LYS A 8 1.80 16.32 -11.03
CA LYS A 8 0.39 16.10 -11.39
C LYS A 8 -0.19 14.80 -10.83
N GLU A 9 0.61 13.73 -10.81
CA GLU A 9 0.17 12.49 -10.17
C GLU A 9 0.06 12.67 -8.64
N GLU A 10 0.96 13.43 -8.04
CA GLU A 10 0.89 13.72 -6.60
C GLU A 10 -0.32 14.55 -6.18
N THR A 11 -0.78 15.48 -7.02
CA THR A 11 -2.01 16.23 -6.72
C THR A 11 -3.24 15.32 -6.70
N LYS A 12 -3.24 14.20 -7.45
CA LYS A 12 -4.32 13.19 -7.35
C LYS A 12 -4.46 12.58 -5.96
N ILE A 13 -3.43 12.62 -5.11
CA ILE A 13 -3.55 12.18 -3.71
C ILE A 13 -4.00 13.35 -2.84
N LYS A 14 -3.35 14.52 -2.99
CA LYS A 14 -3.54 15.68 -2.12
C LYS A 14 -4.94 16.28 -2.25
N ASP A 15 -5.45 16.36 -3.46
CA ASP A 15 -6.71 17.06 -3.77
C ASP A 15 -7.90 16.12 -3.86
N ASN A 16 -7.67 14.82 -3.64
CA ASN A 16 -8.71 13.81 -3.74
C ASN A 16 -9.48 13.68 -2.43
N ASP A 17 -10.80 13.86 -2.55
CA ASP A 17 -11.74 13.88 -1.44
C ASP A 17 -12.33 12.51 -1.10
N ILE A 18 -11.71 11.44 -1.58
CA ILE A 18 -12.15 10.06 -1.30
C ILE A 18 -12.14 9.77 0.20
N THR A 19 -13.28 9.29 0.68
CA THR A 19 -13.50 8.99 2.08
C THR A 19 -13.16 7.53 2.41
N LEU A 20 -13.11 7.20 3.71
CA LEU A 20 -12.97 5.80 4.14
C LEU A 20 -14.10 4.91 3.61
N ALA A 21 -15.33 5.43 3.60
CA ALA A 21 -16.50 4.72 3.08
C ALA A 21 -16.36 4.46 1.57
N ASP A 22 -15.91 5.44 0.80
CA ASP A 22 -15.75 5.30 -0.65
C ASP A 22 -14.73 4.20 -0.99
N ILE A 23 -13.62 4.13 -0.26
CA ILE A 23 -12.62 3.07 -0.47
C ILE A 23 -13.19 1.71 -0.09
N LEU A 24 -13.90 1.58 1.03
CA LEU A 24 -14.54 0.30 1.38
C LEU A 24 -15.55 -0.14 0.30
N ASN A 25 -16.41 0.77 -0.16
CA ASN A 25 -17.35 0.51 -1.24
C ASN A 25 -16.64 0.10 -2.55
N LYS A 26 -15.47 0.68 -2.83
CA LYS A 26 -14.64 0.27 -3.97
C LYS A 26 -14.12 -1.15 -3.77
N LEU A 27 -13.64 -1.50 -2.58
CA LEU A 27 -13.04 -2.80 -2.27
C LEU A 27 -14.07 -3.94 -2.17
N THR A 28 -15.35 -3.65 -1.93
CA THR A 28 -16.42 -4.66 -1.98
C THR A 28 -16.81 -5.06 -3.40
N ASN A 29 -16.40 -4.30 -4.42
CA ASN A 29 -16.59 -4.68 -5.82
C ASN A 29 -15.71 -5.89 -6.16
N GLU A 30 -16.34 -6.96 -6.66
CA GLU A 30 -15.67 -8.20 -7.05
C GLU A 30 -14.72 -8.01 -8.23
N ASN A 31 -14.95 -7.00 -9.07
CA ASN A 31 -14.10 -6.69 -10.22
C ASN A 31 -12.77 -6.00 -9.84
N ILE A 32 -12.63 -5.55 -8.59
CA ILE A 32 -11.36 -5.01 -8.12
C ILE A 32 -10.41 -6.16 -7.82
N VAL A 33 -9.28 -6.15 -8.52
CA VAL A 33 -8.21 -7.15 -8.37
C VAL A 33 -7.67 -7.19 -6.94
N ASN A 34 -7.22 -8.37 -6.52
CA ASN A 34 -6.69 -8.59 -5.17
C ASN A 34 -5.31 -7.95 -4.96
N ASP A 35 -4.49 -8.02 -6.00
CA ASP A 35 -3.15 -7.47 -6.06
C ASP A 35 -2.91 -6.93 -7.46
N THR A 36 -1.94 -6.04 -7.57
CA THR A 36 -1.47 -5.51 -8.85
C THR A 36 -0.06 -6.00 -9.12
N GLU A 37 0.36 -5.98 -10.38
CA GLU A 37 1.71 -6.44 -10.77
C GLU A 37 2.80 -5.73 -9.95
N TYR A 38 2.63 -4.43 -9.70
CA TYR A 38 3.58 -3.65 -8.94
C TYR A 38 3.50 -3.93 -7.43
N SER A 39 2.31 -4.06 -6.86
CA SER A 39 2.15 -4.35 -5.43
C SER A 39 2.67 -5.73 -5.06
N GLU A 40 2.44 -6.73 -5.92
CA GLU A 40 2.91 -8.10 -5.71
C GLU A 40 4.43 -8.18 -5.73
N LYS A 41 5.08 -7.51 -6.69
CA LYS A 41 6.55 -7.44 -6.78
C LYS A 41 7.16 -6.87 -5.50
N ILE A 42 6.61 -5.77 -4.99
CA ILE A 42 7.10 -5.15 -3.76
C ILE A 42 6.80 -6.02 -2.54
N PHE A 43 5.61 -6.61 -2.47
CA PHE A 43 5.24 -7.51 -1.37
C PHE A 43 6.26 -8.64 -1.23
N ASN A 44 6.63 -9.30 -2.34
CA ASN A 44 7.60 -10.41 -2.33
C ASN A 44 8.97 -10.01 -1.77
N ILE A 45 9.37 -8.75 -1.92
CA ILE A 45 10.63 -8.21 -1.41
C ILE A 45 10.51 -7.76 0.05
N GLU A 46 9.42 -7.08 0.39
CA GLU A 46 9.21 -6.44 1.70
C GLU A 46 8.74 -7.44 2.78
N GLU A 47 7.74 -8.26 2.48
CA GLU A 47 7.03 -9.06 3.49
C GLU A 47 6.76 -10.53 3.08
N GLY A 48 6.84 -10.84 1.79
CA GLY A 48 6.58 -12.16 1.19
C GLY A 48 7.78 -13.11 1.23
N CYS A 49 8.93 -12.65 1.73
CA CYS A 49 10.12 -13.48 1.88
C CYS A 49 9.85 -14.64 2.85
N LYS A 50 9.96 -15.88 2.36
CA LYS A 50 9.87 -17.09 3.18
C LYS A 50 11.22 -17.51 3.78
N ASP A 51 11.19 -18.13 4.95
CA ASP A 51 12.30 -18.84 5.58
C ASP A 51 12.54 -20.18 4.90
N GLU A 52 13.55 -20.91 5.36
CA GLU A 52 13.90 -22.24 4.84
C GLU A 52 12.79 -23.29 5.02
N ASN A 53 11.84 -23.02 5.91
CA ASN A 53 10.68 -23.87 6.20
C ASN A 53 9.42 -23.43 5.43
N GLY A 54 9.52 -22.39 4.58
CA GLY A 54 8.39 -21.86 3.82
C GLY A 54 7.49 -20.88 4.59
N ASN A 55 7.85 -20.50 5.82
CA ASN A 55 7.10 -19.52 6.63
C ASN A 55 7.54 -18.10 6.28
N LEU A 56 6.65 -17.11 6.37
CA LEU A 56 7.03 -15.72 6.13
C LEU A 56 8.01 -15.22 7.20
N LYS A 57 9.13 -14.61 6.78
CA LYS A 57 10.21 -14.14 7.66
C LYS A 57 9.85 -12.97 8.57
N SER A 58 8.72 -12.30 8.33
CA SER A 58 8.36 -11.08 9.06
C SER A 58 6.90 -11.11 9.46
N TYR A 59 6.69 -10.94 10.76
CA TYR A 59 5.38 -10.86 11.39
C TYR A 59 4.82 -9.44 11.28
N PHE A 60 3.61 -9.34 10.76
CA PHE A 60 2.83 -8.10 10.71
C PHE A 60 1.41 -8.42 11.18
N SER A 61 0.82 -7.56 12.01
CA SER A 61 -0.49 -7.84 12.64
C SER A 61 -1.60 -8.13 11.62
N TRP A 62 -1.55 -7.50 10.45
CA TRP A 62 -2.53 -7.73 9.39
C TRP A 62 -2.46 -9.14 8.77
N LYS A 63 -1.34 -9.85 8.93
CA LYS A 63 -1.18 -11.23 8.44
C LYS A 63 -1.94 -12.21 9.33
N ASP A 64 -1.96 -11.99 10.64
CA ASP A 64 -2.82 -12.78 11.54
C ASP A 64 -4.29 -12.58 11.19
N ASP A 65 -4.68 -11.36 10.84
CA ASP A 65 -6.03 -11.11 10.32
C ASP A 65 -6.27 -11.87 9.01
N ALA A 66 -5.29 -11.93 8.11
CA ALA A 66 -5.42 -12.69 6.86
C ALA A 66 -5.52 -14.20 7.11
N ASP A 67 -4.75 -14.75 8.05
CA ASP A 67 -4.79 -16.15 8.42
C ASP A 67 -6.16 -16.54 9.01
N ASN A 68 -6.72 -15.66 9.85
CA ASN A 68 -7.97 -15.93 10.55
C ASN A 68 -9.23 -15.56 9.75
N LYS A 69 -9.13 -14.59 8.82
CA LYS A 69 -10.30 -13.96 8.17
C LYS A 69 -10.23 -13.95 6.64
N ASN A 70 -9.14 -14.42 6.04
CA ASN A 70 -8.94 -14.40 4.59
C ASN A 70 -8.29 -15.66 4.03
N ASP A 71 -8.52 -16.82 4.64
CA ASP A 71 -8.02 -18.12 4.17
C ASP A 71 -6.50 -18.15 3.88
N HIS A 72 -5.71 -17.44 4.70
CA HIS A 72 -4.25 -17.30 4.53
C HIS A 72 -3.83 -16.60 3.21
N MET A 73 -4.75 -15.85 2.58
CA MET A 73 -4.46 -15.06 1.39
C MET A 73 -3.93 -13.67 1.78
N TYR A 74 -2.64 -13.43 1.51
CA TYR A 74 -1.96 -12.17 1.85
C TYR A 74 -2.06 -11.09 0.76
N THR A 75 -3.29 -10.72 0.39
CA THR A 75 -3.55 -9.79 -0.71
C THR A 75 -3.56 -8.33 -0.24
N GLN A 76 -3.14 -7.39 -1.10
CA GLN A 76 -3.18 -5.96 -0.76
C GLN A 76 -4.60 -5.41 -0.69
N LYS A 77 -5.56 -5.97 -1.45
CA LYS A 77 -7.00 -5.67 -1.30
C LYS A 77 -7.48 -5.95 0.12
N PHE A 78 -7.17 -7.14 0.64
CA PHE A 78 -7.54 -7.52 2.01
C PHE A 78 -6.81 -6.64 3.03
N HIS A 79 -5.50 -6.43 2.86
CA HIS A 79 -4.71 -5.59 3.75
C HIS A 79 -5.29 -4.17 3.85
N LEU A 80 -5.66 -3.55 2.72
CA LEU A 80 -6.30 -2.24 2.71
C LEU A 80 -7.68 -2.25 3.39
N LYS A 81 -8.50 -3.27 3.08
CA LYS A 81 -9.83 -3.41 3.68
C LYS A 81 -9.73 -3.51 5.20
N ASN A 82 -8.92 -4.43 5.71
CA ASN A 82 -8.71 -4.63 7.14
C ASN A 82 -8.17 -3.35 7.80
N TYR A 83 -7.20 -2.68 7.17
CA TYR A 83 -6.67 -1.40 7.66
C TYR A 83 -7.77 -0.33 7.81
N ILE A 84 -8.70 -0.22 6.86
CA ILE A 84 -9.77 0.77 6.93
C ILE A 84 -10.82 0.37 7.98
N GLU A 85 -11.23 -0.89 8.01
CA GLU A 85 -12.15 -1.43 9.02
C GLU A 85 -11.61 -1.19 10.44
N ASP A 86 -10.32 -1.41 10.66
CA ASP A 86 -9.65 -1.09 11.93
C ASP A 86 -9.71 0.39 12.28
N LYS A 87 -9.54 1.31 11.30
CA LYS A 87 -9.67 2.75 11.58
C LYS A 87 -11.08 3.11 12.02
N LEU A 88 -12.09 2.59 11.34
CA LEU A 88 -13.48 2.83 11.69
C LEU A 88 -13.80 2.27 13.09
N ASN A 89 -13.34 1.05 13.40
CA ASN A 89 -13.50 0.44 14.72
C ASN A 89 -12.80 1.23 15.83
N ASN A 90 -11.72 1.94 15.50
CA ASN A 90 -10.96 2.80 16.42
C ASN A 90 -11.46 4.25 16.46
N GLY A 91 -12.67 4.52 15.97
CA GLY A 91 -13.35 5.82 16.14
C GLY A 91 -13.13 6.83 15.01
N TYR A 92 -12.56 6.43 13.88
CA TYR A 92 -12.54 7.27 12.67
C TYR A 92 -13.94 7.32 12.05
N SER A 93 -14.30 8.44 11.42
CA SER A 93 -15.58 8.55 10.72
C SER A 93 -15.49 8.00 9.32
N ALA A 94 -16.55 7.33 8.86
CA ALA A 94 -16.70 6.86 7.48
C ALA A 94 -16.50 7.97 6.43
N THR A 95 -16.83 9.22 6.79
CA THR A 95 -16.71 10.41 5.93
C THR A 95 -15.36 11.12 6.03
N GLU A 96 -14.42 10.62 6.83
CA GLU A 96 -13.08 11.20 6.89
C GLU A 96 -12.30 10.98 5.59
N LYS A 97 -11.61 12.03 5.14
CA LYS A 97 -10.77 11.98 3.93
C LYS A 97 -9.57 11.07 4.13
N PHE A 98 -9.43 10.05 3.29
CA PHE A 98 -8.41 9.02 3.45
C PHE A 98 -6.99 9.58 3.26
N ASN A 99 -6.79 10.48 2.30
CA ASN A 99 -5.48 11.07 1.99
C ASN A 99 -4.83 11.76 3.20
N THR A 100 -5.61 12.53 3.97
CA THR A 100 -5.13 13.31 5.12
C THR A 100 -5.08 12.50 6.42
N LYS A 101 -6.01 11.56 6.60
CA LYS A 101 -6.16 10.82 7.86
C LYS A 101 -5.44 9.48 7.87
N CYS A 102 -5.22 8.87 6.72
CA CYS A 102 -4.80 7.48 6.66
C CYS A 102 -3.57 7.27 5.77
N PHE A 103 -3.57 7.79 4.55
CA PHE A 103 -2.58 7.45 3.54
C PHE A 103 -1.13 7.74 3.99
N GLY A 104 -0.86 8.93 4.51
CA GLY A 104 0.48 9.32 4.99
C GLY A 104 1.03 8.48 6.15
N ARG A 105 0.17 7.74 6.87
CA ARG A 105 0.56 6.89 8.01
C ARG A 105 0.95 5.47 7.58
N ILE A 106 0.64 5.08 6.34
CA ILE A 106 0.94 3.75 5.80
C ILE A 106 2.42 3.69 5.45
N LYS A 107 3.12 2.72 6.06
CA LYS A 107 4.57 2.52 5.88
C LYS A 107 4.90 1.38 4.92
N ASN A 108 3.98 0.41 4.78
CA ASN A 108 4.15 -0.73 3.89
C ASN A 108 4.12 -0.26 2.43
N CYS A 109 5.18 -0.55 1.69
CA CYS A 109 5.36 -0.04 0.33
C CYS A 109 4.42 -0.74 -0.66
N ALA A 110 4.17 -2.05 -0.50
CA ALA A 110 3.26 -2.82 -1.34
C ALA A 110 1.81 -2.30 -1.26
N LEU A 111 1.35 -1.97 -0.06
CA LEU A 111 0.04 -1.40 0.19
C LEU A 111 -0.07 0.02 -0.37
N ARG A 112 0.99 0.83 -0.22
CA ARG A 112 1.01 2.19 -0.80
C ARG A 112 0.87 2.16 -2.31
N ILE A 113 1.64 1.31 -2.99
CA ILE A 113 1.57 1.24 -4.46
C ILE A 113 0.21 0.70 -4.92
N TYR A 114 -0.36 -0.28 -4.20
CA TYR A 114 -1.69 -0.80 -4.47
C TYR A 114 -2.76 0.30 -4.34
N ILE A 115 -2.69 1.12 -3.29
CA ILE A 115 -3.57 2.28 -3.11
C ILE A 115 -3.40 3.27 -4.26
N MET A 116 -2.17 3.59 -4.64
CA MET A 116 -1.89 4.52 -5.73
C MET A 116 -2.49 4.04 -7.06
N GLU A 117 -2.43 2.74 -7.33
CA GLU A 117 -3.00 2.13 -8.52
C GLU A 117 -4.54 2.05 -8.44
N ILE A 118 -5.09 1.42 -7.40
CA ILE A 118 -6.51 1.10 -7.32
C ILE A 118 -7.35 2.28 -6.82
N VAL A 119 -6.87 3.06 -5.87
CA VAL A 119 -7.64 4.16 -5.27
C VAL A 119 -7.48 5.44 -6.07
N TYR A 120 -6.23 5.78 -6.44
CA TYR A 120 -5.90 7.05 -7.09
C TYR A 120 -5.72 6.99 -8.61
N ASP A 121 -5.80 5.81 -9.22
CA ASP A 121 -5.70 5.63 -10.67
C ASP A 121 -4.45 6.33 -11.25
N MET A 122 -3.31 6.06 -10.63
CA MET A 122 -2.03 6.62 -11.04
C MET A 122 -1.53 5.98 -12.33
N SER A 123 -0.83 6.77 -13.13
CA SER A 123 -0.28 6.29 -14.39
C SER A 123 0.78 5.19 -14.20
N PRO A 124 0.84 4.19 -15.10
CA PRO A 124 1.88 3.16 -15.07
C PRO A 124 3.30 3.72 -15.10
N GLU A 125 3.53 4.87 -15.76
CA GLU A 125 4.81 5.54 -15.81
C GLU A 125 5.26 6.02 -14.43
N TYR A 126 4.34 6.60 -13.65
CA TYR A 126 4.60 7.04 -12.28
C TYR A 126 4.82 5.86 -11.35
N LEU A 127 3.94 4.85 -11.43
CA LEU A 127 4.05 3.61 -10.64
C LEU A 127 5.35 2.87 -10.93
N GLY A 128 5.78 2.81 -12.20
CA GLY A 128 7.04 2.20 -12.61
C GLY A 128 8.26 2.95 -12.05
N ALA A 129 8.23 4.30 -12.07
CA ALA A 129 9.27 5.11 -11.44
C ALA A 129 9.31 4.91 -9.92
N TYR A 130 8.15 4.86 -9.27
CA TYR A 130 8.03 4.62 -7.83
C TYR A 130 8.54 3.22 -7.45
N ASN A 131 8.16 2.19 -8.19
CA ASN A 131 8.64 0.82 -8.02
C ASN A 131 10.17 0.72 -8.19
N LYS A 132 10.76 1.43 -9.15
CA LYS A 132 12.22 1.46 -9.32
C LYS A 132 12.94 2.00 -8.08
N ILE A 133 12.46 3.10 -7.51
CA ILE A 133 13.02 3.69 -6.27
C ILE A 133 12.95 2.67 -5.12
N ILE A 134 11.83 1.97 -5.00
CA ILE A 134 11.64 0.94 -3.97
C ILE A 134 12.61 -0.23 -4.19
N ASN A 135 12.77 -0.72 -5.42
CA ASN A 135 13.70 -1.79 -5.72
C ASN A 135 15.16 -1.40 -5.46
N GLU A 136 15.56 -0.17 -5.79
CA GLU A 136 16.90 0.34 -5.45
C GLU A 136 17.11 0.45 -3.94
N TYR A 137 16.08 0.85 -3.20
CA TYR A 137 16.12 0.92 -1.75
C TYR A 137 16.35 -0.46 -1.10
N TYR A 138 15.56 -1.46 -1.49
CA TYR A 138 15.72 -2.81 -0.96
C TYR A 138 17.00 -3.49 -1.50
N GLY A 139 17.38 -3.24 -2.76
CA GLY A 139 18.56 -3.81 -3.40
C GLY A 139 19.90 -3.27 -2.88
N ASN A 140 19.98 -2.00 -2.48
CA ASN A 140 21.21 -1.39 -1.92
C ASN A 140 21.34 -1.54 -0.40
N SER A 141 20.34 -2.12 0.27
CA SER A 141 20.39 -2.31 1.70
C SER A 141 21.28 -3.50 2.06
N ASN A 142 22.53 -3.21 2.43
CA ASN A 142 23.17 -3.93 3.53
C ASN A 142 22.13 -3.93 4.67
N ARG A 143 21.55 -5.10 4.98
CA ARG A 143 20.33 -5.32 5.79
C ARG A 143 20.29 -4.66 7.19
N ASN A 144 21.34 -3.93 7.56
CA ASN A 144 21.55 -3.28 8.86
C ASN A 144 21.16 -1.79 8.91
N ASN A 145 20.89 -1.13 7.78
CA ASN A 145 20.46 0.28 7.79
C ASN A 145 18.93 0.40 7.68
N ARG A 146 18.27 0.50 8.85
CA ARG A 146 16.81 0.71 9.03
C ARG A 146 16.29 2.08 8.56
N LYS A 147 16.98 2.80 7.67
CA LYS A 147 16.52 4.12 7.21
C LYS A 147 15.58 3.91 6.04
N LYS A 148 14.29 4.18 6.22
CA LYS A 148 13.23 4.11 5.20
C LYS A 148 13.62 4.74 3.86
N PRO A 149 13.00 4.33 2.73
CA PRO A 149 13.07 5.13 1.52
C PRO A 149 12.54 6.51 1.89
N LYS A 150 13.37 7.56 1.74
CA LYS A 150 12.90 8.94 1.91
C LYS A 150 12.02 9.25 0.72
N PHE A 151 10.72 9.16 0.92
CA PHE A 151 9.78 9.57 -0.10
C PHE A 151 9.58 11.08 -0.05
N ILE A 152 9.17 11.67 -1.18
CA ILE A 152 8.78 13.09 -1.26
C ILE A 152 7.65 13.40 -0.25
N PHE A 153 6.89 12.38 0.14
CA PHE A 153 5.79 12.41 1.11
C PHE A 153 6.22 12.45 2.59
N ASP A 154 7.49 12.18 2.93
CA ASP A 154 7.97 12.11 4.32
C ASP A 154 8.42 13.49 4.87
N LYS A 155 7.89 14.59 4.32
CA LYS A 155 8.17 15.95 4.81
C LYS A 155 7.40 16.28 6.09
#